data_AF-A0A5N7Z6H4-F1
#
_entry.id   AF-A0A5N7Z6H4-F1
#
_cell.length_a   1.000
_cell.length_b   1.000
_cell.length_c   1.000
_cell.angle_alpha   90.00
_cell.angle_beta   90.00
_cell.angle_gamma   90.00
#
_symmetry.space_group_name_H-M   'P 1'
#
loop_
_entity.id
_entity.type
_entity.pdbx_description
1 polymer ?
#
loop_
_entity_poly.entity_id
_entity_poly.type
_entity_poly.pdbx_seq_one_letter_code
_entity_poly.pdbx_strand_id
1 'polypeptide(L)' 'ISPLVQVIFHEIISPDFFDNAIANVMKTKPGNKEFATGYFNLQSFISQGFLNILSLGIILSAIAAYFIQTKNRN' A
#
# COMPACT_ATOMS: atom_id res chain seq x y z
N ILE A 1 8.79 0.87 3.66
CA ILE A 1 9.35 -0.42 4.14
C ILE A 1 9.68 -1.25 2.90
N SER A 2 10.84 -1.89 2.83
CA SER A 2 11.27 -2.62 1.63
C SER A 2 10.47 -3.92 1.43
N PRO A 3 10.33 -4.43 0.19
CA PRO A 3 9.68 -5.70 -0.08
C PRO A 3 10.28 -6.87 0.71
N LEU A 4 11.61 -6.90 0.85
CA LEU A 4 12.30 -7.94 1.63
C LEU A 4 11.88 -7.95 3.10
N VAL A 5 11.72 -6.78 3.72
CA VAL A 5 11.23 -6.68 5.10
C VAL A 5 9.78 -7.15 5.18
N GLN A 6 8.95 -6.85 4.17
CA GLN A 6 7.57 -7.35 4.13
C GLN A 6 7.52 -8.88 4.08
N VAL A 7 8.36 -9.51 3.26
CA VAL A 7 8.48 -10.98 3.20
C VAL A 7 8.85 -11.55 4.56
N ILE A 8 9.94 -11.07 5.17
CA ILE A 8 10.40 -11.55 6.48
C ILE A 8 9.31 -11.39 7.55
N PHE A 9 8.64 -10.24 7.57
CA PHE A 9 7.62 -9.97 8.57
C PHE A 9 6.41 -10.91 8.44
N HIS A 10 5.95 -11.17 7.21
CA HIS A 10 4.75 -11.96 6.96
C HIS A 10 5.01 -13.46 6.77
N GLU A 11 6.27 -13.89 6.73
CA GLU A 11 6.62 -15.32 6.72
C GLU A 11 7.16 -15.80 8.06
N ILE A 12 7.89 -14.94 8.80
CA ILE A 12 8.62 -15.35 10.02
C ILE A 12 8.01 -14.75 11.27
N ILE A 13 7.70 -13.44 11.25
CA ILE A 13 7.32 -12.72 12.47
C ILE A 13 5.81 -12.87 12.75
N SER A 14 4.99 -12.74 11.71
CA SER A 14 3.52 -12.77 11.80
C SER A 14 2.92 -13.48 10.57
N PRO A 15 3.05 -14.82 10.49
CA PRO A 15 2.56 -15.60 9.35
C PRO A 15 1.04 -15.50 9.18
N ASP A 16 0.29 -15.39 10.29
CA ASP A 16 -1.17 -15.38 10.26
C ASP A 16 -1.77 -13.97 10.05
N PHE A 17 -0.96 -12.95 9.78
CA PHE A 17 -1.42 -11.57 9.68
C PHE A 17 -2.54 -11.38 8.64
N PHE A 18 -2.35 -11.91 7.43
CA PHE A 18 -3.33 -11.76 6.35
C PHE A 18 -4.60 -12.55 6.62
N ASP A 19 -4.49 -13.78 7.14
CA ASP A 19 -5.64 -14.61 7.48
C ASP A 19 -6.50 -13.96 8.58
N ASN A 20 -5.85 -13.41 9.61
CA ASN A 20 -6.53 -12.67 10.66
C ASN A 20 -7.21 -11.40 10.13
N ALA A 21 -6.57 -10.68 9.21
CA ALA A 21 -7.15 -9.50 8.58
C ALA A 21 -8.39 -9.86 7.73
N ILE A 22 -8.29 -10.92 6.92
CA ILE A 22 -9.41 -11.44 6.11
C ILE A 22 -10.55 -11.86 7.03
N ALA A 23 -10.28 -12.63 8.08
CA ALA A 23 -11.28 -13.07 9.03
C ALA A 23 -12.01 -11.89 9.70
N ASN A 24 -11.28 -10.82 10.04
CA ASN A 24 -11.87 -9.60 10.61
C ASN A 24 -12.79 -8.88 9.61
N VAL A 25 -12.39 -8.77 8.34
CA VAL A 25 -13.24 -8.19 7.30
C VAL A 25 -14.46 -9.06 7.02
N MET A 26 -14.30 -10.39 7.00
CA MET A 26 -15.43 -11.32 6.80
C MET A 26 -16.46 -11.25 7.94
N LYS A 27 -16.03 -11.00 9.19
CA LYS A 27 -16.95 -10.79 10.33
C LYS A 27 -17.79 -9.53 10.18
N THR A 28 -17.20 -8.45 9.67
CA THR A 28 -17.85 -7.13 9.57
C THR A 28 -18.56 -6.91 8.24
N LYS A 29 -18.11 -7.57 7.17
CA LYS A 29 -18.60 -7.45 5.79
C LYS A 29 -18.53 -8.81 5.06
N PRO A 30 -19.39 -9.78 5.42
CA PRO A 30 -19.30 -11.16 4.96
C PRO A 30 -19.44 -11.36 3.44
N GLY A 31 -20.06 -10.42 2.70
CA GLY A 31 -20.19 -10.49 1.24
C GLY A 31 -18.90 -10.25 0.46
N ASN A 32 -17.80 -9.88 1.12
CA ASN A 32 -16.58 -9.38 0.47
C ASN A 32 -15.41 -10.38 0.48
N LYS A 33 -15.66 -11.70 0.50
CA LYS A 33 -14.57 -12.70 0.58
C LYS A 33 -13.53 -12.55 -0.54
N GLU A 34 -13.99 -12.45 -1.77
CA GLU A 34 -13.12 -12.31 -2.95
C GLU A 34 -12.30 -11.02 -2.90
N PHE A 35 -12.95 -9.91 -2.53
CA PHE A 35 -12.26 -8.65 -2.30
C PHE A 35 -11.21 -8.78 -1.18
N ALA A 36 -11.57 -9.37 -0.03
CA ALA A 36 -10.68 -9.48 1.11
C ALA A 36 -9.44 -10.32 0.79
N THR A 37 -9.61 -11.46 0.12
CA THR A 37 -8.49 -12.33 -0.30
C THR A 37 -7.62 -11.69 -1.38
N GLY A 38 -8.22 -10.95 -2.33
CA GLY A 38 -7.48 -10.18 -3.31
C GLY A 38 -6.74 -8.98 -2.73
N TYR A 39 -7.26 -8.38 -1.65
CA TYR A 39 -6.68 -7.20 -1.01
C TYR A 39 -5.60 -7.54 0.03
N PHE A 40 -5.87 -8.51 0.90
CA PHE A 40 -5.00 -8.92 2.00
C PHE A 40 -4.16 -10.12 1.60
N ASN A 41 -3.09 -9.86 0.86
CA ASN A 41 -2.02 -10.81 0.61
C ASN A 41 -0.72 -10.06 0.36
N LEU A 42 0.41 -10.78 0.45
CA LEU A 42 1.74 -10.18 0.37
C LEU A 42 1.98 -9.43 -0.95
N GLN A 43 1.54 -10.01 -2.08
CA GLN A 43 1.71 -9.41 -3.41
C GLN A 43 0.96 -8.08 -3.51
N SER A 44 -0.31 -8.07 -3.12
CA SER A 44 -1.14 -6.87 -3.08
C SER A 44 -0.58 -5.84 -2.11
N PHE A 45 -0.08 -6.25 -0.95
CA PHE A 45 0.48 -5.34 0.06
C PHE A 45 1.76 -4.64 -0.44
N ILE A 46 2.67 -5.39 -1.05
CA ILE A 46 3.89 -4.85 -1.68
C ILE A 46 3.53 -3.91 -2.84
N SER A 47 2.66 -4.34 -3.73
CA SER A 47 2.29 -3.57 -4.93
C SER A 47 1.60 -2.25 -4.56
N GLN A 48 0.64 -2.30 -3.63
CA GLN A 48 -0.03 -1.11 -3.11
C GLN A 48 0.97 -0.16 -2.44
N GLY A 49 1.88 -0.68 -1.61
CA GLY A 49 2.91 0.12 -0.97
C GLY A 49 3.80 0.87 -1.98
N PHE A 50 4.24 0.17 -3.03
CA PHE A 50 5.04 0.76 -4.10
C PHE A 50 4.27 1.85 -4.87
N LEU A 51 3.04 1.57 -5.29
CA LEU A 51 2.21 2.52 -6.01
C LEU A 51 1.87 3.76 -5.18
N ASN A 52 1.60 3.59 -3.89
CA ASN A 52 1.32 4.71 -2.97
C ASN A 52 2.53 5.63 -2.83
N ILE A 53 3.73 5.07 -2.69
CA ILE A 53 4.97 5.87 -2.59
C ILE A 53 5.25 6.60 -3.89
N LEU A 54 5.08 5.92 -5.04
CA LEU A 54 5.25 6.55 -6.35
C LEU A 54 4.24 7.69 -6.56
N SER A 55 2.96 7.43 -6.27
CA SER A 55 1.89 8.43 -6.38
C SER A 55 2.19 9.66 -5.52
N LEU A 56 2.61 9.46 -4.26
CA LEU A 56 3.02 10.54 -3.38
C LEU A 56 4.20 11.33 -3.96
N GLY A 57 5.21 10.64 -4.51
CA GLY A 57 6.36 11.28 -5.15
C GLY A 57 5.97 12.18 -6.32
N ILE A 58 5.02 11.75 -7.16
CA ILE A 58 4.47 12.55 -8.26
C ILE A 58 3.77 13.80 -7.71
N ILE A 59 2.92 13.64 -6.69
CA ILE A 59 2.18 14.76 -6.08
C ILE A 59 3.15 15.80 -5.50
N LEU A 60 4.14 15.37 -4.71
CA LEU A 60 5.15 16.26 -4.13
C LEU A 60 5.97 16.98 -5.19
N SER A 61 6.34 16.26 -6.27
CA SER A 61 7.10 16.83 -7.39
C SER A 61 6.28 17.89 -8.14
N ALA A 62 4.98 17.65 -8.35
CA ALA A 62 4.09 18.62 -8.99
C ALA A 62 3.95 19.89 -8.14
N ILE A 63 3.81 19.74 -6.82
CA ILE A 63 3.77 20.86 -5.87
C ILE A 63 5.08 21.65 -5.94
N ALA A 64 6.23 20.99 -5.86
CA ALA A 64 7.54 21.63 -5.95
C ALA A 64 7.71 22.37 -7.30
N ALA A 65 7.35 21.72 -8.41
CA ALA A 65 7.43 22.29 -9.75
C ALA A 65 6.55 23.54 -9.87
N TYR A 66 5.36 23.56 -9.28
CA TYR A 66 4.50 24.74 -9.25
C TYR A 66 5.21 25.94 -8.61
N PHE A 67 5.76 25.77 -7.40
CA PHE A 67 6.47 26.85 -6.68
C PHE A 67 7.77 27.30 -7.38
N ILE A 68 8.48 26.37 -8.02
CA ILE A 68 9.69 26.71 -8.78
C ILE A 68 9.33 27.44 -10.08
N GLN A 69 8.29 27.00 -10.79
CA GLN A 69 7.83 27.64 -12.02
C GLN A 69 7.32 29.06 -11.77
N THR A 70 6.70 29.35 -10.61
CA THR A 70 6.25 30.71 -10.28
C THR A 70 7.40 31.71 -10.11
N LYS A 71 8.66 31.27 -9.97
CA LYS A 71 9.82 32.17 -9.84
C LYS A 71 10.41 32.62 -11.18
N ASN A 72 10.17 31.88 -12.25
CA ASN A 72 10.73 32.13 -13.59
C ASN A 72 9.70 32.65 -14.61
N ARG A 73 8.47 32.97 -14.17
CA ARG A 73 7.50 33.68 -15.01
C ARG A 73 7.78 35.18 -14.92
N ASN A 74 8.39 35.73 -15.97
CA ASN A 74 8.55 37.18 -16.21
C ASN A 74 7.19 37.89 -16.25
#